data_AF-A0A1Q2CEZ4-F1
#
_entry.id   AF-A0A1Q2CEZ4-F1
#
_cell.length_a   1.000
_cell.length_b   1.000
_cell.length_c   1.000
_cell.angle_alpha   90.00
_cell.angle_beta   90.00
_cell.angle_gamma   90.00
#
_symmetry.space_group_name_H-M   'P 1'
#
loop_
_entity.id
_entity.type
_entity.pdbx_description
1 polymer ?
#
loop_
_entity_poly.entity_id
_entity_poly.type
_entity_poly.pdbx_seq_one_letter_code
_entity_poly.pdbx_strand_id
1 'polypeptide(L)'
;MTKWQCPFCGGLGKPTDEHVWAKWLRQTQGARKLLQDQNGQRMPLEWSSMQINEEGRYESSSERQRDWATLLPHVTVKVCKDCNNGWMSELERRAQSIIGPLVLEGRRIWLGADEQMALAQWAIKVFMAYALTLGPLDNPFPESAYGNLIEGRLPAGCRIWLAHFDSRFAQVGLAIKATALLKSFDPIRDQNNAALGYLAAGGLVFLLVLVPEALEELGAAMSPPMAAENGTAFLISQPTGLIALTHPALDEGDMALVMSWLESMRLVRMPAAEGLTPADFELLQGLFEGGADPAAIRTLVPEGLDPAFLEQAANHEHDTMAEASRYREAGDLIGAGLLLTHQGRQHFQGGDFEGASRLLIAAIESPGSGLDRDAEAAYRVGQCF
;
A
#
# COMPACT_ATOMS: atom_id res chain seq x y z
N MET A 1 31.85 13.42 6.60
CA MET A 1 30.83 12.60 5.94
C MET A 1 29.82 12.19 6.98
N THR A 2 28.61 12.73 6.92
CA THR A 2 27.48 12.30 7.76
C THR A 2 27.25 10.82 7.52
N LYS A 3 27.28 10.02 8.59
CA LYS A 3 27.03 8.58 8.48
C LYS A 3 25.54 8.39 8.15
N TRP A 4 25.24 7.65 7.10
CA TRP A 4 23.88 7.27 6.73
C TRP A 4 23.34 6.25 7.75
N GLN A 5 22.08 6.43 8.16
CA GLN A 5 21.40 5.59 9.14
C GLN A 5 20.56 4.54 8.42
N CYS A 6 20.68 3.28 8.85
CA CYS A 6 19.90 2.19 8.28
C CYS A 6 18.43 2.27 8.73
N PRO A 7 17.44 2.23 7.82
CA PRO A 7 16.03 2.27 8.20
C PRO A 7 15.60 1.02 8.98
N PHE A 8 16.32 -0.10 8.85
CA PHE A 8 15.97 -1.34 9.56
C PHE A 8 16.52 -1.38 10.99
N CYS A 9 17.82 -1.19 11.17
CA CYS A 9 18.46 -1.35 12.48
C CYS A 9 18.75 -0.04 13.21
N GLY A 10 18.49 1.12 12.60
CA GLY A 10 18.91 2.42 13.13
C GLY A 10 20.44 2.62 13.20
N GLY A 11 21.24 1.62 12.81
CA GLY A 11 22.69 1.65 12.87
C GLY A 11 23.32 2.51 11.79
N LEU A 12 24.42 3.18 12.13
CA LEU A 12 25.22 3.97 11.20
C LEU A 12 26.16 3.07 10.39
N GLY A 13 26.10 3.12 9.06
CA GLY A 13 26.90 2.20 8.24
C GLY A 13 27.04 2.60 6.77
N LYS A 14 27.80 1.81 6.02
CA LYS A 14 27.90 1.94 4.56
C LYS A 14 26.62 1.39 3.91
N PRO A 15 25.88 2.20 3.14
CA PRO A 15 24.69 1.73 2.45
C PRO A 15 25.07 0.72 1.36
N THR A 16 24.20 -0.27 1.19
CA THR A 16 24.21 -1.28 0.14
C THR A 16 22.83 -1.31 -0.53
N ASP A 17 22.76 -1.86 -1.73
CA ASP A 17 21.49 -2.03 -2.44
C ASP A 17 20.86 -3.36 -2.07
N GLU A 18 19.67 -3.29 -1.50
CA GLU A 18 18.81 -4.45 -1.31
C GLU A 18 17.72 -4.47 -2.36
N HIS A 19 17.47 -5.63 -2.96
CA HIS A 19 16.36 -5.77 -3.89
C HIS A 19 15.06 -5.90 -3.13
N VAL A 20 14.07 -5.06 -3.46
CA VAL A 20 12.74 -5.16 -2.89
C VAL A 20 12.10 -6.50 -3.29
N TRP A 21 12.22 -6.85 -4.57
CA TRP A 21 11.75 -8.11 -5.11
C TRP A 21 12.93 -9.06 -5.35
N ALA A 22 12.95 -10.18 -4.63
CA ALA A 22 14.12 -11.05 -4.51
C ALA A 22 14.65 -11.54 -5.88
N LYS A 23 15.98 -11.56 -6.04
CA LYS A 23 16.62 -11.91 -7.33
C LYS A 23 16.24 -13.30 -7.82
N TRP A 24 16.06 -14.26 -6.92
CA TRP A 24 15.73 -15.65 -7.29
C TRP A 24 14.33 -15.76 -7.89
N LEU A 25 13.40 -14.85 -7.57
CA LEU A 25 12.07 -14.82 -8.17
C LEU A 25 12.11 -14.43 -9.66
N ARG A 26 13.18 -13.79 -10.15
CA ARG A 26 13.34 -13.48 -11.59
C ARG A 26 13.33 -14.71 -12.49
N GLN A 27 13.48 -15.89 -11.90
CA GLN A 27 13.46 -17.17 -12.58
C GLN A 27 12.05 -17.73 -12.79
N THR A 28 11.01 -17.15 -12.16
CA THR A 28 9.62 -17.56 -12.39
C THR A 28 9.22 -17.30 -13.85
N GLN A 29 8.28 -18.08 -14.36
CA GLN A 29 7.83 -17.95 -15.76
C GLN A 29 7.28 -16.54 -16.03
N GLY A 30 6.46 -16.01 -15.12
CA GLY A 30 5.94 -14.66 -15.17
C GLY A 30 7.01 -13.58 -15.29
N ALA A 31 8.03 -13.63 -14.44
CA ALA A 31 9.11 -12.64 -14.46
C ALA A 31 10.02 -12.77 -15.68
N ARG A 32 10.29 -13.99 -16.15
CA ARG A 32 11.02 -14.19 -17.41
C ARG A 32 10.28 -13.58 -18.59
N LYS A 33 8.96 -13.78 -18.71
CA LYS A 33 8.14 -13.15 -19.74
C LYS A 33 8.20 -11.63 -19.64
N LEU A 34 7.99 -11.07 -18.43
CA LEU A 34 8.07 -9.63 -18.19
C LEU A 34 9.43 -9.04 -18.59
N LEU A 35 10.54 -9.76 -18.33
CA LEU A 35 11.90 -9.29 -18.61
C LEU A 35 12.35 -9.55 -20.06
N GLN A 36 11.74 -10.51 -20.77
CA GLN A 36 12.08 -10.84 -22.16
C GLN A 36 11.70 -9.72 -23.14
N ASP A 37 10.58 -9.04 -22.89
CA ASP A 37 10.02 -8.05 -23.81
C ASP A 37 10.51 -6.61 -23.53
N GLN A 38 11.43 -6.43 -22.57
CA GLN A 38 11.85 -5.11 -22.09
C GLN A 38 13.31 -4.81 -22.45
N ASN A 39 13.53 -3.74 -23.21
CA ASN A 39 14.86 -3.26 -23.62
C ASN A 39 15.65 -2.55 -22.49
N GLY A 40 15.29 -2.74 -21.22
CA GLY A 40 15.94 -2.08 -20.09
C GLY A 40 15.26 -2.32 -18.74
N GLN A 41 15.73 -1.62 -17.70
CA GLN A 41 15.20 -1.71 -16.33
C GLN A 41 13.90 -0.91 -16.12
N ARG A 42 13.33 -0.33 -17.18
CA ARG A 42 12.25 0.65 -17.09
C ARG A 42 11.09 0.29 -18.00
N MET A 43 9.87 0.57 -17.55
CA MET A 43 8.64 0.50 -18.34
C MET A 43 7.97 1.87 -18.41
N PRO A 44 7.31 2.21 -19.53
CA PRO A 44 6.49 3.42 -19.59
C PRO A 44 5.34 3.33 -18.59
N LEU A 45 5.06 4.43 -17.92
CA LEU A 45 3.87 4.57 -17.08
C LEU A 45 2.66 4.84 -17.99
N GLU A 46 1.72 3.90 -18.03
CA GLU A 46 0.38 4.14 -18.56
C GLU A 46 -0.53 4.53 -17.41
N TRP A 47 -1.10 5.74 -17.48
CA TRP A 47 -2.14 6.18 -16.55
C TRP A 47 -3.46 6.30 -17.29
N SER A 48 -4.53 5.79 -16.66
CA SER A 48 -5.90 6.10 -17.05
C SER A 48 -6.36 7.29 -16.22
N SER A 49 -6.59 8.42 -16.87
CA SER A 49 -7.28 9.57 -16.29
C SER A 49 -8.74 9.55 -16.73
N MET A 50 -9.65 9.98 -15.85
CA MET A 50 -11.03 10.23 -16.22
C MET A 50 -11.11 11.65 -16.77
N GLN A 51 -11.37 11.78 -18.06
CA GLN A 51 -11.58 13.08 -18.70
C GLN A 51 -13.06 13.24 -19.06
N ILE A 52 -13.58 14.46 -19.01
CA ILE A 52 -14.91 14.75 -19.50
C ILE A 52 -14.80 15.02 -21.00
N ASN A 53 -15.45 14.20 -21.82
CA ASN A 53 -15.47 14.37 -23.26
C ASN A 53 -16.33 15.58 -23.69
N GLU A 54 -16.34 15.90 -25.00
CA GLU A 54 -17.10 17.04 -25.54
C GLU A 54 -18.62 16.97 -25.26
N GLU A 55 -19.15 15.79 -24.94
CA GLU A 55 -20.56 15.57 -24.59
C GLU A 55 -20.83 15.61 -23.08
N GLY A 56 -19.84 15.97 -22.26
CA GLY A 56 -20.00 16.02 -20.81
C GLY A 56 -19.94 14.66 -20.12
N ARG A 57 -19.43 13.62 -20.78
CA ARG A 57 -19.34 12.25 -20.22
C ARG A 57 -17.92 11.95 -19.76
N TYR A 58 -17.80 11.28 -18.62
CA TYR A 58 -16.51 10.74 -18.17
C TYR A 58 -16.07 9.62 -19.12
N GLU A 59 -14.90 9.79 -19.71
CA GLU A 59 -14.20 8.83 -20.55
C GLU A 59 -12.83 8.53 -19.92
N SER A 60 -12.44 7.26 -19.92
CA SER A 60 -11.09 6.86 -19.51
C SER A 60 -10.11 7.17 -20.65
N SER A 61 -9.39 8.27 -20.51
CA SER A 61 -8.26 8.62 -21.36
C SER A 61 -7.00 7.91 -20.85
N SER A 62 -6.47 6.97 -21.63
CA SER A 62 -5.14 6.41 -21.40
C SER A 62 -4.10 7.27 -22.11
N GLU A 63 -3.56 8.27 -21.40
CA GLU A 63 -2.46 9.06 -21.93
C GLU A 63 -1.14 8.41 -21.52
N ARG A 64 -0.40 7.89 -22.50
CA ARG A 64 0.99 7.45 -22.28
C ARG A 64 1.85 8.69 -22.05
N GLN A 65 2.05 9.06 -20.78
CA GLN A 65 3.11 10.01 -20.48
C GLN A 65 4.48 9.41 -20.79
N ARG A 66 5.46 10.29 -21.03
CA ARG A 66 6.87 9.93 -21.29
C ARG A 66 7.61 9.54 -20.00
N ASP A 67 6.91 9.23 -18.93
CA ASP A 67 7.50 8.86 -17.65
C ASP A 67 7.78 7.36 -17.59
N TRP A 68 8.86 7.02 -16.89
CA TRP A 68 9.41 5.68 -16.86
C TRP A 68 9.51 5.20 -15.42
N ALA A 69 8.83 4.10 -15.10
CA ALA A 69 8.97 3.41 -13.82
C ALA A 69 10.06 2.35 -13.90
N THR A 70 10.78 2.12 -12.80
CA THR A 70 11.68 0.98 -12.68
C THR A 70 10.85 -0.30 -12.57
N LEU A 71 11.12 -1.29 -13.41
CA LEU A 71 10.47 -2.59 -13.34
C LEU A 71 10.71 -3.20 -11.94
N LEU A 72 9.65 -3.75 -11.33
CA LEU A 72 9.70 -4.30 -9.98
C LEU A 72 10.93 -5.20 -9.69
N PRO A 73 11.34 -6.13 -10.58
CA PRO A 73 12.55 -6.92 -10.37
C PRO A 73 13.85 -6.13 -10.17
N HIS A 74 13.89 -4.87 -10.59
CA HIS A 74 15.05 -3.97 -10.52
C HIS A 74 14.95 -2.93 -9.40
N VAL A 75 13.82 -2.83 -8.70
CA VAL A 75 13.65 -1.88 -7.58
C VAL A 75 14.58 -2.29 -6.44
N THR A 76 15.32 -1.30 -5.92
CA THR A 76 16.25 -1.46 -4.80
C THR A 76 16.09 -0.35 -3.78
N VAL A 77 16.45 -0.64 -2.53
CA VAL A 77 16.52 0.33 -1.43
C VAL A 77 17.86 0.29 -0.73
N LYS A 78 18.21 1.40 -0.07
CA LYS A 78 19.43 1.48 0.73
C LYS A 78 19.22 0.81 2.09
N VAL A 79 20.05 -0.19 2.38
CA VAL A 79 20.14 -0.88 3.68
C VAL A 79 21.61 -0.99 4.09
N CYS A 80 21.93 -1.09 5.38
CA CYS A 80 23.31 -1.30 5.78
C CYS A 80 23.80 -2.70 5.38
N LYS A 81 25.13 -2.85 5.22
CA LYS A 81 25.77 -4.12 4.86
C LYS A 81 25.39 -5.26 5.81
N ASP A 82 25.27 -4.98 7.11
CA ASP A 82 25.02 -6.00 8.14
C ASP A 82 23.58 -6.52 8.10
N CYS A 83 22.59 -5.64 7.88
CA CYS A 83 21.21 -6.09 7.65
C CYS A 83 21.09 -6.88 6.35
N ASN A 84 21.63 -6.34 5.26
CA ASN A 84 21.53 -6.94 3.92
C ASN A 84 22.13 -8.36 3.87
N ASN A 85 23.40 -8.49 4.30
CA ASN A 85 24.10 -9.79 4.26
C ASN A 85 23.85 -10.67 5.49
N GLY A 86 23.12 -10.16 6.49
CA GLY A 86 22.76 -10.88 7.69
C GLY A 86 21.34 -11.43 7.62
N TRP A 87 20.46 -10.90 8.47
CA TRP A 87 19.10 -11.43 8.64
C TRP A 87 18.25 -11.35 7.36
N MET A 88 18.43 -10.32 6.50
CA MET A 88 17.65 -10.20 5.26
C MET A 88 18.00 -11.32 4.28
N SER A 89 19.30 -11.56 4.03
CA SER A 89 19.76 -12.65 3.17
C SER A 89 19.39 -14.04 3.72
N GLU A 90 19.45 -14.22 5.05
CA GLU A 90 18.99 -15.46 5.69
C GLU A 90 17.50 -15.69 5.45
N LEU A 91 16.68 -14.67 5.69
CA LEU A 91 15.24 -14.72 5.51
C LEU A 91 14.86 -14.98 4.04
N GLU A 92 15.56 -14.35 3.09
CA GLU A 92 15.37 -14.65 1.67
C GLU A 92 15.69 -16.09 1.30
N ARG A 93 16.80 -16.65 1.81
CA ARG A 93 17.18 -18.04 1.55
C ARG A 93 16.17 -19.01 2.14
N ARG A 94 15.68 -18.72 3.34
CA ARG A 94 14.62 -19.51 3.99
C ARG A 94 13.33 -19.46 3.16
N ALA A 95 12.85 -18.28 2.78
CA ALA A 95 11.68 -18.14 1.92
C ALA A 95 11.85 -18.88 0.59
N GLN A 96 13.00 -18.74 -0.07
CA GLN A 96 13.34 -19.47 -1.30
C GLN A 96 13.24 -20.98 -1.10
N SER A 97 13.77 -21.52 0.00
CA SER A 97 13.70 -22.96 0.27
C SER A 97 12.27 -23.48 0.49
N ILE A 98 11.37 -22.62 1.00
CA ILE A 98 9.97 -22.97 1.29
C ILE A 98 9.11 -22.90 0.02
N ILE A 99 9.08 -21.74 -0.65
CA ILE A 99 8.15 -21.48 -1.77
C ILE A 99 8.79 -21.70 -3.15
N GLY A 100 10.12 -21.78 -3.25
CA GLY A 100 10.83 -22.07 -4.49
C GLY A 100 10.34 -23.33 -5.21
N PRO A 101 10.18 -24.48 -4.53
CA PRO A 101 9.61 -25.68 -5.13
C PRO A 101 8.24 -25.45 -5.79
N LEU A 102 7.39 -24.60 -5.20
CA LEU A 102 6.08 -24.27 -5.77
C LEU A 102 6.20 -23.32 -6.97
N VAL A 103 6.84 -22.16 -6.78
CA VAL A 103 6.81 -21.09 -7.79
C VAL A 103 7.80 -21.27 -8.95
N LEU A 104 8.82 -22.12 -8.79
CA LEU A 104 9.82 -22.39 -9.82
C LEU A 104 9.62 -23.76 -10.49
N GLU A 105 9.11 -24.74 -9.75
CA GLU A 105 9.04 -26.14 -10.20
C GLU A 105 7.60 -26.68 -10.26
N GLY A 106 6.60 -25.92 -9.80
CA GLY A 106 5.20 -26.35 -9.75
C GLY A 106 4.92 -27.46 -8.74
N ARG A 107 5.83 -27.71 -7.78
CA ARG A 107 5.67 -28.78 -6.79
C ARG A 107 4.80 -28.33 -5.62
N ARG A 108 3.91 -29.22 -5.19
CA ARG A 108 3.14 -29.06 -3.94
C ARG A 108 4.09 -28.84 -2.76
N ILE A 109 3.72 -27.92 -1.87
CA ILE A 109 4.42 -27.68 -0.60
C ILE A 109 3.47 -27.81 0.58
N TRP A 110 4.06 -28.06 1.75
CA TRP A 110 3.38 -28.11 3.02
C TRP A 110 4.00 -27.05 3.93
N LEU A 111 3.14 -26.26 4.58
CA LEU A 111 3.55 -25.18 5.46
C LEU A 111 3.13 -25.51 6.89
N GLY A 112 4.09 -25.88 7.73
CA GLY A 112 3.92 -25.90 9.17
C GLY A 112 3.98 -24.49 9.74
N ALA A 113 3.84 -24.38 11.05
CA ALA A 113 3.81 -23.08 11.73
C ALA A 113 5.10 -22.26 11.50
N ASP A 114 6.25 -22.93 11.47
CA ASP A 114 7.55 -22.30 11.27
C ASP A 114 7.75 -21.80 9.84
N GLU A 115 7.29 -22.55 8.84
CA GLU A 115 7.32 -22.11 7.44
C GLU A 115 6.37 -20.94 7.21
N GLN A 116 5.17 -21.00 7.79
CA GLN A 116 4.21 -19.91 7.76
C GLN A 116 4.87 -18.64 8.31
N MET A 117 5.31 -18.64 9.57
CA MET A 117 5.92 -17.45 10.19
C MET A 117 7.11 -16.89 9.37
N ALA A 118 7.97 -17.74 8.83
CA ALA A 118 9.08 -17.31 7.98
C ALA A 118 8.61 -16.62 6.69
N LEU A 119 7.54 -17.11 6.06
CA LEU A 119 6.96 -16.48 4.88
C LEU A 119 6.27 -15.15 5.21
N ALA A 120 5.62 -15.03 6.37
CA ALA A 120 5.07 -13.74 6.82
C ALA A 120 6.17 -12.71 7.02
N GLN A 121 7.23 -13.07 7.76
CA GLN A 121 8.37 -12.20 7.98
C GLN A 121 8.99 -11.76 6.65
N TRP A 122 9.15 -12.70 5.71
CA TRP A 122 9.68 -12.40 4.38
C TRP A 122 8.77 -11.45 3.60
N ALA A 123 7.45 -11.70 3.57
CA ALA A 123 6.50 -10.82 2.89
C ALA A 123 6.50 -9.41 3.49
N ILE A 124 6.54 -9.28 4.82
CA ILE A 124 6.65 -7.97 5.49
C ILE A 124 7.96 -7.29 5.20
N LYS A 125 9.08 -8.02 5.14
CA LYS A 125 10.36 -7.46 4.69
C LYS A 125 10.21 -6.83 3.31
N VAL A 126 9.53 -7.51 2.37
CA VAL A 126 9.31 -7.01 1.02
C VAL A 126 8.41 -5.77 1.03
N PHE A 127 7.29 -5.80 1.75
CA PHE A 127 6.40 -4.64 1.89
C PHE A 127 7.08 -3.43 2.53
N MET A 128 7.84 -3.62 3.62
CA MET A 128 8.60 -2.57 4.28
C MET A 128 9.70 -2.00 3.38
N ALA A 129 10.42 -2.86 2.64
CA ALA A 129 11.42 -2.42 1.68
C ALA A 129 10.78 -1.61 0.54
N TYR A 130 9.59 -1.98 0.08
CA TYR A 130 8.85 -1.20 -0.92
C TYR A 130 8.29 0.10 -0.36
N ALA A 131 7.78 0.11 0.86
CA ALA A 131 7.29 1.32 1.52
C ALA A 131 8.38 2.41 1.64
N LEU A 132 9.64 2.00 1.83
CA LEU A 132 10.79 2.94 1.81
C LEU A 132 10.98 3.64 0.46
N THR A 133 10.43 3.12 -0.65
CA THR A 133 10.46 3.81 -1.96
C THR A 133 9.35 4.84 -2.13
N LEU A 134 8.31 4.83 -1.28
CA LEU A 134 7.15 5.72 -1.39
C LEU A 134 7.32 7.06 -0.67
N GLY A 135 8.41 7.21 0.10
CA GLY A 135 8.69 8.38 0.92
C GLY A 135 8.02 8.32 2.31
N PRO A 136 8.40 9.23 3.24
CA PRO A 136 7.99 9.13 4.65
C PRO A 136 6.48 9.23 4.88
N LEU A 137 5.76 10.03 4.09
CA LEU A 137 4.32 10.25 4.28
C LEU A 137 3.49 9.03 3.87
N ASP A 138 3.94 8.26 2.88
CA ASP A 138 3.22 7.07 2.39
C ASP A 138 3.81 5.76 2.92
N ASN A 139 4.71 5.85 3.90
CA ASN A 139 5.20 4.69 4.61
C ASN A 139 4.24 4.37 5.77
N PRO A 140 3.52 3.24 5.73
CA PRO A 140 2.55 2.92 6.76
C PRO A 140 3.18 2.30 8.02
N PHE A 141 4.50 2.06 8.01
CA PHE A 141 5.21 1.37 9.08
C PHE A 141 5.93 2.37 9.99
N PRO A 142 5.69 2.37 11.30
CA PRO A 142 6.47 3.17 12.23
C PRO A 142 7.92 2.66 12.31
N GLU A 143 8.87 3.54 12.66
CA GLU A 143 10.30 3.18 12.75
C GLU A 143 10.55 1.96 13.66
N SER A 144 9.80 1.84 14.75
CA SER A 144 9.88 0.69 15.67
C SER A 144 9.51 -0.65 15.01
N ALA A 145 8.62 -0.65 14.01
CA ALA A 145 8.22 -1.87 13.31
C ALA A 145 9.37 -2.48 12.51
N TYR A 146 10.26 -1.64 11.97
CA TYR A 146 11.45 -2.09 11.26
C TYR A 146 12.42 -2.84 12.17
N GLY A 147 12.64 -2.33 13.39
CA GLY A 147 13.46 -2.99 14.40
C GLY A 147 12.87 -4.31 14.89
N ASN A 148 11.55 -4.36 15.10
CA ASN A 148 10.84 -5.58 15.50
C ASN A 148 11.04 -6.74 14.50
N LEU A 149 11.07 -6.43 13.19
CA LEU A 149 11.24 -7.46 12.16
C LEU A 149 12.61 -8.12 12.22
N ILE A 150 13.66 -7.40 12.63
CA ILE A 150 15.01 -7.97 12.84
C ILE A 150 14.98 -9.06 13.90
N GLU A 151 14.15 -8.88 14.92
CA GLU A 151 13.94 -9.85 16.00
C GLU A 151 12.94 -10.96 15.63
N GLY A 152 12.46 -10.97 14.38
CA GLY A 152 11.48 -11.93 13.89
C GLY A 152 10.04 -11.64 14.35
N ARG A 153 9.75 -10.44 14.85
CA ARG A 153 8.41 -10.05 15.27
C ARG A 153 7.71 -9.29 14.13
N LEU A 154 6.49 -9.71 13.80
CA LEU A 154 5.64 -8.98 12.85
C LEU A 154 5.14 -7.66 13.49
N PRO A 155 4.84 -6.62 12.70
CA PRO A 155 4.18 -5.42 13.22
C PRO A 155 2.84 -5.78 13.88
N ALA A 156 2.49 -5.09 14.97
CA ALA A 156 1.18 -5.25 15.60
C ALA A 156 0.06 -4.85 14.61
N GLY A 157 -1.10 -5.52 14.70
CA GLY A 157 -2.22 -5.31 13.78
C GLY A 157 -1.97 -5.75 12.32
N CYS A 158 -0.82 -6.39 12.04
CA CYS A 158 -0.51 -6.94 10.74
C CYS A 158 -1.17 -8.31 10.53
N ARG A 159 -1.87 -8.46 9.41
CA ARG A 159 -2.42 -9.73 8.93
C ARG A 159 -1.97 -9.99 7.51
N ILE A 160 -1.56 -11.23 7.27
CA ILE A 160 -1.11 -11.68 5.96
C ILE A 160 -1.84 -12.96 5.60
N TRP A 161 -2.32 -12.98 4.37
CA TRP A 161 -2.90 -14.16 3.74
C TRP A 161 -2.06 -14.55 2.54
N LEU A 162 -2.02 -15.85 2.26
CA LEU A 162 -1.21 -16.44 1.21
C LEU A 162 -2.09 -17.35 0.39
N ALA A 163 -2.20 -17.13 -0.92
CA ALA A 163 -2.96 -18.02 -1.79
C ALA A 163 -2.25 -18.23 -3.12
N HIS A 164 -2.62 -19.29 -3.84
CA HIS A 164 -2.00 -19.67 -5.11
C HIS A 164 -3.03 -19.65 -6.24
N PHE A 165 -2.81 -18.77 -7.21
CA PHE A 165 -3.72 -18.44 -8.30
C PHE A 165 -3.13 -18.83 -9.66
N ASP A 166 -3.99 -19.32 -10.55
CA ASP A 166 -3.73 -19.35 -12.00
C ASP A 166 -4.22 -18.05 -12.64
N SER A 167 -3.52 -16.96 -12.33
CA SER A 167 -3.83 -15.64 -12.86
C SER A 167 -2.58 -14.96 -13.40
N ARG A 168 -2.76 -14.16 -14.45
CA ARG A 168 -1.69 -13.28 -14.96
C ARG A 168 -1.28 -12.22 -13.94
N PHE A 169 -2.21 -11.77 -13.10
CA PHE A 169 -1.92 -10.75 -12.08
C PHE A 169 -1.05 -11.33 -10.96
N ALA A 170 -1.21 -12.63 -10.67
CA ALA A 170 -0.43 -13.35 -9.67
C ALA A 170 1.02 -13.66 -10.09
N GLN A 171 1.43 -13.31 -11.30
CA GLN A 171 2.75 -13.65 -11.83
C GLN A 171 3.87 -12.76 -11.29
N VAL A 172 3.69 -11.44 -11.35
CA VAL A 172 4.64 -10.44 -10.85
C VAL A 172 3.83 -9.21 -10.45
N GLY A 173 3.89 -8.84 -9.17
CA GLY A 173 3.22 -7.63 -8.71
C GLY A 173 3.64 -7.25 -7.30
N LEU A 174 3.63 -5.96 -7.02
CA LEU A 174 3.81 -5.43 -5.67
C LEU A 174 3.11 -4.08 -5.60
N ALA A 175 2.24 -3.92 -4.63
CA ALA A 175 1.61 -2.66 -4.29
C ALA A 175 1.44 -2.58 -2.78
N ILE A 176 1.54 -1.37 -2.25
CA ILE A 176 1.10 -1.06 -0.90
C ILE A 176 0.39 0.28 -0.96
N LYS A 177 -0.82 0.34 -0.43
CA LYS A 177 -1.61 1.55 -0.33
C LYS A 177 -1.73 1.91 1.14
N ALA A 178 -0.92 2.87 1.55
CA ALA A 178 -0.94 3.42 2.88
C ALA A 178 -2.14 4.36 3.06
N THR A 179 -2.73 4.34 4.25
CA THR A 179 -3.80 5.23 4.69
C THR A 179 -3.62 5.55 6.17
N ALA A 180 -4.20 6.67 6.61
CA ALA A 180 -4.25 7.04 8.02
C ALA A 180 -5.62 6.64 8.59
N LEU A 181 -5.61 5.87 9.68
CA LEU A 181 -6.77 5.56 10.52
C LEU A 181 -6.61 6.33 11.82
N LEU A 182 -7.36 7.41 12.01
CA LEU A 182 -7.24 8.27 13.19
C LEU A 182 -8.59 8.68 13.76
N LYS A 183 -8.62 8.98 15.06
CA LYS A 183 -9.72 9.70 15.71
C LYS A 183 -9.59 11.24 15.59
N SER A 184 -8.37 11.77 15.43
CA SER A 184 -8.04 13.19 15.24
C SER A 184 -6.65 13.30 14.60
N PHE A 185 -6.39 14.24 13.68
CA PHE A 185 -5.19 14.25 12.81
C PHE A 185 -4.22 15.43 13.06
N ASP A 186 -2.95 15.14 13.34
CA ASP A 186 -1.74 15.99 13.32
C ASP A 186 -0.77 15.48 12.21
N PRO A 187 -0.57 16.21 11.11
CA PRO A 187 0.22 15.76 9.95
C PRO A 187 1.69 15.42 10.22
N ILE A 188 2.27 15.96 11.30
CA ILE A 188 3.69 15.73 11.63
C ILE A 188 3.84 14.47 12.49
N ARG A 189 2.83 14.15 13.31
CA ARG A 189 2.83 12.99 14.20
C ARG A 189 2.10 11.78 13.61
N ASP A 190 1.11 12.03 12.77
CA ASP A 190 0.15 11.03 12.33
C ASP A 190 0.44 10.61 10.88
N GLN A 191 1.57 9.92 10.74
CA GLN A 191 1.92 9.22 9.51
C GLN A 191 0.84 8.18 9.19
N ASN A 192 0.73 7.79 7.91
CA ASN A 192 -0.08 6.64 7.54
C ASN A 192 0.27 5.48 8.49
N ASN A 193 -0.75 4.88 9.09
CA ASN A 193 -0.61 3.88 10.15
C ASN A 193 -1.38 2.59 9.82
N ALA A 194 -1.96 2.54 8.63
CA ALA A 194 -2.62 1.39 8.07
C ALA A 194 -2.25 1.24 6.59
N ALA A 195 -2.38 0.02 6.08
CA ALA A 195 -2.16 -0.25 4.68
C ALA A 195 -2.87 -1.51 4.19
N LEU A 196 -3.18 -1.49 2.91
CA LEU A 196 -3.46 -2.69 2.13
C LEU A 196 -2.28 -2.97 1.23
N GLY A 197 -1.76 -4.19 1.26
CA GLY A 197 -0.65 -4.61 0.43
C GLY A 197 -0.99 -5.82 -0.41
N TYR A 198 -0.34 -5.88 -1.56
CA TYR A 198 -0.43 -6.96 -2.53
C TYR A 198 0.98 -7.30 -2.98
N LEU A 199 1.39 -8.57 -2.88
CA LEU A 199 2.65 -9.07 -3.39
C LEU A 199 2.39 -10.36 -4.16
N ALA A 200 2.79 -10.40 -5.42
CA ALA A 200 2.60 -11.53 -6.30
C ALA A 200 3.91 -11.99 -6.93
N ALA A 201 4.13 -13.31 -6.91
CA ALA A 201 5.28 -13.93 -7.54
C ALA A 201 4.99 -15.38 -7.95
N GLY A 202 4.97 -15.64 -9.26
CA GLY A 202 4.86 -16.99 -9.82
C GLY A 202 3.58 -17.72 -9.43
N GLY A 203 2.43 -17.03 -9.45
CA GLY A 203 1.12 -17.55 -9.05
C GLY A 203 0.83 -17.41 -7.56
N LEU A 204 1.85 -17.21 -6.73
CA LEU A 204 1.70 -17.06 -5.29
C LEU A 204 1.40 -15.58 -4.94
N VAL A 205 0.32 -15.33 -4.21
CA VAL A 205 -0.13 -14.00 -3.82
C VAL A 205 -0.16 -13.88 -2.30
N PHE A 206 0.47 -12.83 -1.80
CA PHE A 206 0.40 -12.37 -0.42
C PHE A 206 -0.47 -11.12 -0.35
N LEU A 207 -1.48 -11.14 0.51
CA LEU A 207 -2.33 -10.01 0.81
C LEU A 207 -1.97 -9.51 2.21
N LEU A 208 -1.73 -8.22 2.35
CA LEU A 208 -1.42 -7.56 3.62
C LEU A 208 -2.59 -6.65 4.00
N VAL A 209 -3.03 -6.78 5.25
CA VAL A 209 -3.74 -5.73 5.96
C VAL A 209 -2.87 -5.32 7.14
N LEU A 210 -2.57 -4.04 7.23
CA LEU A 210 -1.95 -3.42 8.39
C LEU A 210 -2.94 -2.41 8.95
N VAL A 211 -3.23 -2.53 10.24
CA VAL A 211 -4.01 -1.55 11.00
C VAL A 211 -3.29 -1.26 12.32
N PRO A 212 -3.57 -0.12 12.98
CA PRO A 212 -3.11 0.11 14.34
C PRO A 212 -3.52 -1.03 15.28
N GLU A 213 -2.68 -1.34 16.26
CA GLU A 213 -2.95 -2.41 17.25
C GLU A 213 -4.31 -2.24 17.95
N ALA A 214 -4.69 -1.00 18.25
CA ALA A 214 -5.99 -0.67 18.86
C ALA A 214 -7.20 -1.04 17.98
N LEU A 215 -6.99 -1.34 16.69
CA LEU A 215 -7.99 -1.72 15.70
C LEU A 215 -7.76 -3.15 15.19
N GLU A 216 -7.15 -4.05 15.97
CA GLU A 216 -6.88 -5.42 15.51
C GLU A 216 -8.16 -6.19 15.11
N GLU A 217 -9.27 -5.96 15.82
CA GLU A 217 -10.58 -6.56 15.50
C GLU A 217 -11.06 -6.14 14.10
N LEU A 218 -10.80 -4.88 13.72
CA LEU A 218 -11.09 -4.39 12.38
C LEU A 218 -10.27 -5.13 11.33
N GLY A 219 -8.97 -5.32 11.57
CA GLY A 219 -8.13 -6.13 10.69
C GLY A 219 -8.65 -7.56 10.52
N ALA A 220 -9.33 -8.14 11.53
CA ALA A 220 -9.94 -9.46 11.44
C ALA A 220 -11.16 -9.47 10.50
N ALA A 221 -12.01 -8.45 10.59
CA ALA A 221 -13.18 -8.26 9.72
C ALA A 221 -12.77 -7.98 8.26
N MET A 222 -11.58 -7.39 8.05
CA MET A 222 -11.00 -7.18 6.71
C MET A 222 -10.37 -8.44 6.12
N SER A 223 -10.91 -9.63 6.41
CA SER A 223 -10.42 -10.85 5.77
C SER A 223 -10.88 -10.90 4.31
N PRO A 224 -10.05 -11.40 3.38
CA PRO A 224 -10.50 -11.61 2.01
C PRO A 224 -11.72 -12.56 2.00
N PRO A 225 -12.72 -12.37 1.13
CA PRO A 225 -13.95 -13.17 1.11
C PRO A 225 -13.67 -14.68 1.00
N MET A 226 -12.63 -14.99 0.23
CA MET A 226 -12.14 -16.34 -0.02
C MET A 226 -11.63 -17.07 1.22
N ALA A 227 -11.33 -16.33 2.29
CA ALA A 227 -10.86 -16.88 3.56
C ALA A 227 -11.90 -17.74 4.26
N ALA A 228 -13.18 -17.42 4.07
CA ALA A 228 -14.29 -18.10 4.74
C ALA A 228 -14.70 -19.41 4.03
N GLU A 229 -14.66 -19.43 2.70
CA GLU A 229 -15.32 -20.49 1.92
C GLU A 229 -14.40 -21.66 1.54
N ASN A 230 -13.12 -21.43 1.28
CA ASN A 230 -12.29 -22.44 0.61
C ASN A 230 -11.35 -23.24 1.52
N GLY A 231 -11.21 -22.94 2.81
CA GLY A 231 -10.40 -23.72 3.78
C GLY A 231 -8.90 -23.86 3.46
N THR A 232 -8.50 -23.53 2.24
CA THR A 232 -7.14 -23.37 1.80
C THR A 232 -6.76 -21.91 1.93
N ALA A 233 -5.75 -21.68 2.76
CA ALA A 233 -4.78 -20.60 2.61
C ALA A 233 -5.02 -19.29 3.39
N PHE A 234 -5.33 -19.34 4.71
CA PHE A 234 -5.52 -18.08 5.45
C PHE A 234 -4.89 -18.08 6.87
N LEU A 235 -4.18 -16.97 7.14
CA LEU A 235 -3.46 -16.53 8.36
C LEU A 235 -2.03 -17.03 8.54
N ILE A 236 -1.08 -16.21 8.06
CA ILE A 236 0.34 -16.37 8.39
C ILE A 236 0.71 -15.66 9.71
N SER A 237 -0.07 -14.66 10.14
CA SER A 237 0.18 -13.93 11.39
C SER A 237 -0.22 -14.70 12.65
N GLN A 238 -1.10 -15.69 12.52
CA GLN A 238 -1.39 -16.68 13.56
C GLN A 238 -1.21 -18.06 12.94
N PRO A 239 -0.02 -18.67 13.07
CA PRO A 239 0.27 -19.95 12.44
C PRO A 239 -0.79 -20.97 12.85
N THR A 240 -1.55 -21.46 11.88
CA THR A 240 -2.51 -22.53 12.11
C THR A 240 -1.85 -23.87 11.77
N GLY A 241 -2.60 -24.97 11.85
CA GLY A 241 -2.07 -26.31 11.58
C GLY A 241 -1.41 -26.47 10.20
N LEU A 242 -1.05 -27.69 9.84
CA LEU A 242 -0.36 -27.96 8.58
C LEU A 242 -1.21 -27.54 7.36
N ILE A 243 -0.73 -26.56 6.58
CA ILE A 243 -1.40 -26.08 5.36
C ILE A 243 -0.75 -26.75 4.15
N ALA A 244 -1.56 -27.22 3.20
CA ALA A 244 -1.06 -27.68 1.91
C ALA A 244 -1.33 -26.62 0.84
N LEU A 245 -0.29 -26.24 0.08
CA LEU A 245 -0.45 -25.40 -1.11
C LEU A 245 -0.24 -26.25 -2.36
N THR A 246 -1.28 -26.32 -3.20
CA THR A 246 -1.32 -27.06 -4.46
C THR A 246 -1.47 -26.15 -5.67
N HIS A 247 -1.15 -26.68 -6.85
CA HIS A 247 -1.16 -25.96 -8.11
C HIS A 247 -2.43 -26.24 -8.92
N PRO A 248 -3.05 -25.20 -9.50
CA PRO A 248 -3.52 -23.98 -8.85
C PRO A 248 -4.82 -24.25 -8.06
N ALA A 249 -5.06 -23.51 -6.98
CA ALA A 249 -6.29 -23.68 -6.19
C ALA A 249 -7.40 -22.70 -6.60
N LEU A 250 -7.01 -21.52 -7.13
CA LEU A 250 -7.89 -20.41 -7.45
C LEU A 250 -7.63 -19.91 -8.88
N ASP A 251 -8.64 -19.35 -9.53
CA ASP A 251 -8.60 -18.92 -10.94
C ASP A 251 -8.58 -17.38 -11.14
N GLU A 252 -8.74 -16.91 -12.38
CA GLU A 252 -8.77 -15.48 -12.71
C GLU A 252 -10.01 -14.77 -12.13
N GLY A 253 -11.13 -15.47 -12.00
CA GLY A 253 -12.36 -14.93 -11.39
C GLY A 253 -12.20 -14.70 -9.89
N ASP A 254 -11.60 -15.66 -9.21
CA ASP A 254 -11.19 -15.53 -7.81
C ASP A 254 -10.23 -14.35 -7.60
N MET A 255 -9.25 -14.21 -8.49
CA MET A 255 -8.33 -13.08 -8.45
C MET A 255 -9.06 -11.74 -8.68
N ALA A 256 -10.04 -11.70 -9.58
CA ALA A 256 -10.86 -10.52 -9.79
C ALA A 256 -11.68 -10.15 -8.54
N LEU A 257 -12.19 -11.13 -7.79
CA LEU A 257 -12.85 -10.90 -6.50
C LEU A 257 -11.88 -10.31 -5.47
N VAL A 258 -10.65 -10.83 -5.36
CA VAL A 258 -9.62 -10.28 -4.48
C VAL A 258 -9.27 -8.85 -4.86
N MET A 259 -9.09 -8.57 -6.16
CA MET A 259 -8.80 -7.20 -6.63
C MET A 259 -9.99 -6.27 -6.39
N SER A 260 -11.22 -6.72 -6.62
CA SER A 260 -12.44 -5.96 -6.32
C SER A 260 -12.57 -5.68 -4.82
N TRP A 261 -12.25 -6.66 -3.97
CA TRP A 261 -12.20 -6.48 -2.52
C TRP A 261 -11.13 -5.45 -2.13
N LEU A 262 -9.91 -5.56 -2.65
CA LEU A 262 -8.85 -4.56 -2.42
C LEU A 262 -9.29 -3.17 -2.87
N GLU A 263 -9.89 -3.02 -4.05
CA GLU A 263 -10.41 -1.74 -4.52
C GLU A 263 -11.60 -1.24 -3.70
N SER A 264 -12.48 -2.12 -3.24
CA SER A 264 -13.61 -1.75 -2.37
C SER A 264 -13.09 -1.24 -1.03
N MET A 265 -12.09 -1.89 -0.45
CA MET A 265 -11.41 -1.43 0.76
C MET A 265 -10.59 -0.15 0.55
N ARG A 266 -10.21 0.17 -0.70
CA ARG A 266 -9.62 1.47 -1.08
C ARG A 266 -10.67 2.57 -1.24
N LEU A 267 -11.86 2.22 -1.75
CA LEU A 267 -12.95 3.16 -2.06
C LEU A 267 -13.80 3.49 -0.84
N VAL A 268 -14.10 2.49 -0.02
CA VAL A 268 -14.49 2.68 1.38
C VAL A 268 -13.24 3.22 2.03
N ARG A 269 -13.03 4.54 1.99
CA ARG A 269 -12.08 5.14 2.94
C ARG A 269 -12.55 4.62 4.27
N MET A 270 -11.72 3.82 4.93
CA MET A 270 -11.90 3.60 6.35
C MET A 270 -12.02 5.01 6.91
N PRO A 271 -13.19 5.42 7.40
CA PRO A 271 -13.33 6.75 7.95
C PRO A 271 -12.20 6.88 8.96
N ALA A 272 -11.60 8.05 9.05
CA ALA A 272 -10.99 8.45 10.32
C ALA A 272 -11.92 7.89 11.40
N ALA A 273 -11.41 6.99 12.25
CA ALA A 273 -12.09 5.98 13.07
C ALA A 273 -13.08 6.55 14.10
N GLU A 274 -13.70 7.68 13.81
CA GLU A 274 -14.91 8.21 14.40
C GLU A 274 -16.12 7.66 13.64
N GLY A 275 -16.81 6.71 14.28
CA GLY A 275 -18.21 6.43 13.97
C GLY A 275 -18.55 5.04 13.44
N LEU A 276 -17.60 4.28 12.89
CA LEU A 276 -17.87 2.89 12.48
C LEU A 276 -17.65 1.91 13.64
N THR A 277 -18.67 1.13 13.91
CA THR A 277 -18.68 0.01 14.84
C THR A 277 -18.27 -1.29 14.13
N PRO A 278 -17.84 -2.33 14.86
CA PRO A 278 -17.66 -3.67 14.28
C PRO A 278 -18.89 -4.19 13.51
N ALA A 279 -20.11 -3.81 13.95
CA ALA A 279 -21.35 -4.16 13.27
C ALA A 279 -21.50 -3.49 11.89
N ASP A 280 -20.97 -2.27 11.72
CA ASP A 280 -20.97 -1.59 10.42
C ASP A 280 -20.01 -2.29 9.44
N PHE A 281 -18.90 -2.84 9.95
CA PHE A 281 -18.00 -3.66 9.14
C PHE A 281 -18.59 -5.02 8.77
N GLU A 282 -19.25 -5.70 9.70
CA GLU A 282 -19.99 -6.94 9.40
C GLU A 282 -21.10 -6.71 8.37
N LEU A 283 -21.78 -5.56 8.43
CA LEU A 283 -22.77 -5.15 7.43
C LEU A 283 -22.14 -4.92 6.05
N LEU A 284 -21.03 -4.16 5.98
CA LEU A 284 -20.31 -3.91 4.73
C LEU A 284 -19.77 -5.21 4.11
N GLN A 285 -19.25 -6.10 4.96
CA GLN A 285 -18.78 -7.43 4.56
C GLN A 285 -19.92 -8.28 4.01
N GLY A 286 -21.04 -8.38 4.73
CA GLY A 286 -22.20 -9.16 4.29
C GLY A 286 -22.82 -8.63 2.99
N LEU A 287 -22.80 -7.32 2.77
CA LEU A 287 -23.22 -6.71 1.50
C LEU A 287 -22.28 -7.07 0.36
N PHE A 288 -20.97 -6.99 0.58
CA PHE A 288 -19.97 -7.38 -0.41
C PHE A 288 -20.07 -8.87 -0.77
N GLU A 289 -20.15 -9.74 0.23
CA GLU A 289 -20.34 -11.20 0.07
C GLU A 289 -21.68 -11.52 -0.62
N GLY A 290 -22.72 -10.72 -0.38
CA GLY A 290 -24.01 -10.80 -1.06
C GLY A 290 -24.01 -10.31 -2.52
N GLY A 291 -22.85 -9.90 -3.05
CA GLY A 291 -22.72 -9.37 -4.41
C GLY A 291 -23.34 -7.98 -4.59
N ALA A 292 -23.47 -7.20 -3.51
CA ALA A 292 -23.94 -5.83 -3.61
C ALA A 292 -23.03 -5.01 -4.52
N ASP A 293 -23.66 -4.19 -5.36
CA ASP A 293 -22.96 -3.25 -6.23
C ASP A 293 -22.08 -2.32 -5.38
N PRO A 294 -20.78 -2.15 -5.70
CA PRO A 294 -19.92 -1.15 -5.05
C PRO A 294 -20.52 0.25 -5.00
N ALA A 295 -21.39 0.62 -5.95
CA ALA A 295 -22.14 1.87 -5.91
C ALA A 295 -23.19 1.90 -4.77
N ALA A 296 -23.86 0.79 -4.48
CA ALA A 296 -24.81 0.66 -3.36
C ALA A 296 -24.11 0.59 -1.99
N ILE A 297 -22.87 0.10 -1.94
CA ILE A 297 -22.04 0.16 -0.73
C ILE A 297 -21.67 1.62 -0.42
N ARG A 298 -21.44 2.46 -1.46
CA ARG A 298 -21.17 3.89 -1.31
C ARG A 298 -22.35 4.71 -0.82
N THR A 299 -23.59 4.27 -1.03
CA THR A 299 -24.79 4.98 -0.54
C THR A 299 -25.11 4.69 0.93
N LEU A 300 -24.48 3.66 1.51
CA LEU A 300 -24.58 3.33 2.94
C LEU A 300 -23.48 4.00 3.78
N VAL A 301 -22.39 4.43 3.14
CA VAL A 301 -21.56 5.53 3.64
C VAL A 301 -22.40 6.80 3.39
N PRO A 302 -22.73 7.62 4.41
CA PRO A 302 -23.79 8.62 4.30
C PRO A 302 -23.73 9.44 3.00
N GLU A 303 -24.81 9.38 2.21
CA GLU A 303 -24.97 10.16 0.99
C GLU A 303 -24.96 11.66 1.31
N GLY A 304 -24.04 12.38 0.67
CA GLY A 304 -23.91 13.82 0.78
C GLY A 304 -23.03 14.23 1.95
N LEU A 305 -22.05 15.09 1.68
CA LEU A 305 -21.34 15.77 2.74
C LEU A 305 -22.37 16.48 3.60
N ASP A 306 -22.45 16.09 4.87
CA ASP A 306 -23.22 16.80 5.89
C ASP A 306 -22.94 18.30 5.71
N PRO A 307 -23.95 19.17 5.58
CA PRO A 307 -23.72 20.61 5.54
C PRO A 307 -22.84 21.11 6.69
N ALA A 308 -22.91 20.44 7.85
CA ALA A 308 -21.99 20.69 8.96
C ALA A 308 -20.54 20.26 8.64
N PHE A 309 -20.35 19.17 7.88
CA PHE A 309 -19.04 18.79 7.33
C PHE A 309 -18.54 19.82 6.31
N LEU A 310 -19.37 20.35 5.42
CA LEU A 310 -18.93 21.39 4.46
C LEU A 310 -18.53 22.69 5.17
N GLU A 311 -19.28 23.08 6.19
CA GLU A 311 -18.93 24.23 7.05
C GLU A 311 -17.64 23.96 7.83
N GLN A 312 -17.49 22.74 8.38
CA GLN A 312 -16.27 22.31 9.07
C GLN A 312 -15.07 22.22 8.12
N ALA A 313 -15.26 21.76 6.89
CA ALA A 313 -14.24 21.71 5.85
C ALA A 313 -13.81 23.12 5.45
N ALA A 314 -14.75 24.05 5.23
CA ALA A 314 -14.40 25.44 4.94
C ALA A 314 -13.61 26.11 6.09
N ASN A 315 -13.99 25.84 7.34
CA ASN A 315 -13.24 26.31 8.51
C ASN A 315 -11.85 25.66 8.57
N HIS A 316 -11.76 24.35 8.29
CA HIS A 316 -10.51 23.60 8.27
C HIS A 316 -9.58 24.05 7.14
N GLU A 317 -10.12 24.41 5.98
CA GLU A 317 -9.37 25.02 4.88
C GLU A 317 -8.77 26.36 5.32
N HIS A 318 -9.58 27.21 5.96
CA HIS A 318 -9.14 28.51 6.47
C HIS A 318 -8.02 28.36 7.51
N ASP A 319 -8.19 27.46 8.47
CA ASP A 319 -7.21 27.17 9.51
C ASP A 319 -5.92 26.60 8.91
N THR A 320 -6.04 25.70 7.92
CA THR A 320 -4.90 25.14 7.19
C THR A 320 -4.12 26.23 6.46
N MET A 321 -4.80 27.16 5.79
CA MET A 321 -4.16 28.30 5.11
C MET A 321 -3.46 29.23 6.10
N ALA A 322 -4.06 29.50 7.26
CA ALA A 322 -3.46 30.28 8.33
C ALA A 322 -2.22 29.58 8.92
N GLU A 323 -2.29 28.27 9.12
CA GLU A 323 -1.16 27.48 9.61
C GLU A 323 -0.02 27.39 8.60
N ALA A 324 -0.31 27.12 7.33
CA ALA A 324 0.69 27.15 6.27
C ALA A 324 1.36 28.53 6.17
N SER A 325 0.63 29.62 6.44
CA SER A 325 1.19 30.96 6.51
C SER A 325 2.17 31.11 7.67
N ARG A 326 1.87 30.56 8.85
CA ARG A 326 2.80 30.52 10.00
C ARG A 326 4.09 29.77 9.68
N TYR A 327 4.02 28.62 8.99
CA TYR A 327 5.22 27.91 8.52
C TYR A 327 6.07 28.76 7.58
N ARG A 328 5.43 29.47 6.63
CA ARG A 328 6.12 30.38 5.71
C ARG A 328 6.81 31.53 6.44
N GLU A 329 6.14 32.16 7.41
CA GLU A 329 6.71 33.24 8.22
C GLU A 329 7.92 32.77 9.05
N ALA A 330 7.91 31.51 9.50
CA ALA A 330 9.04 30.88 10.17
C ALA A 330 10.18 30.46 9.22
N GLY A 331 10.02 30.61 7.91
CA GLY A 331 10.98 30.19 6.89
C GLY A 331 10.95 28.70 6.55
N ASP A 332 9.97 27.95 7.03
CA ASP A 332 9.78 26.52 6.73
C ASP A 332 8.83 26.32 5.54
N LEU A 333 9.36 26.58 4.35
CA LEU A 333 8.61 26.50 3.09
C LEU A 333 8.22 25.06 2.72
N ILE A 334 9.03 24.08 3.15
CA ILE A 334 8.76 22.65 2.93
C ILE A 334 7.60 22.20 3.84
N GLY A 335 7.63 22.54 5.13
CA GLY A 335 6.53 22.26 6.05
C GLY A 335 5.20 22.84 5.58
N ALA A 336 5.20 24.09 5.09
CA ALA A 336 4.01 24.71 4.50
C ALA A 336 3.48 23.93 3.27
N GLY A 337 4.37 23.53 2.36
CA GLY A 337 3.99 22.77 1.16
C GLY A 337 3.44 21.37 1.46
N LEU A 338 4.03 20.66 2.43
CA LEU A 338 3.58 19.34 2.86
C LEU A 338 2.20 19.42 3.52
N LEU A 339 1.97 20.42 4.38
CA LEU A 339 0.67 20.64 5.02
C LEU A 339 -0.42 20.88 3.98
N LEU A 340 -0.19 21.81 3.05
CA LEU A 340 -1.17 22.16 2.01
C LEU A 340 -1.47 20.99 1.07
N THR A 341 -0.44 20.24 0.67
CA THR A 341 -0.61 19.06 -0.20
C THR A 341 -1.40 17.95 0.51
N HIS A 342 -1.12 17.71 1.78
CA HIS A 342 -1.84 16.71 2.56
C HIS A 342 -3.30 17.12 2.76
N GLN A 343 -3.57 18.35 3.20
CA GLN A 343 -4.94 18.80 3.46
C GLN A 343 -5.73 18.93 2.16
N GLY A 344 -5.12 19.39 1.08
CA GLY A 344 -5.75 19.35 -0.25
C GLY A 344 -6.15 17.94 -0.66
N ARG A 345 -5.31 16.93 -0.36
CA ARG A 345 -5.66 15.51 -0.54
C ARG A 345 -6.82 15.10 0.37
N GLN A 346 -6.87 15.52 1.63
CA GLN A 346 -7.96 15.21 2.56
C GLN A 346 -9.30 15.83 2.10
N HIS A 347 -9.30 17.06 1.60
CA HIS A 347 -10.49 17.71 1.03
C HIS A 347 -10.95 17.01 -0.26
N PHE A 348 -10.01 16.74 -1.18
CA PHE A 348 -10.31 16.00 -2.43
C PHE A 348 -10.89 14.64 -2.08
N GLN A 349 -10.33 14.05 -1.03
CA GLN A 349 -10.80 12.83 -0.48
C GLN A 349 -12.22 13.04 0.07
N GLY A 350 -12.47 13.93 1.02
CA GLY A 350 -13.79 14.19 1.60
C GLY A 350 -14.89 14.49 0.57
N GLY A 351 -14.54 14.86 -0.66
CA GLY A 351 -15.48 15.26 -1.69
C GLY A 351 -15.67 16.78 -1.75
N ASP A 352 -14.92 17.52 -0.92
CA ASP A 352 -14.76 18.97 -1.05
C ASP A 352 -13.68 19.27 -2.10
N PHE A 353 -14.04 19.07 -3.36
CA PHE A 353 -13.14 19.31 -4.49
C PHE A 353 -12.72 20.78 -4.61
N GLU A 354 -13.55 21.71 -4.14
CA GLU A 354 -13.28 23.14 -4.23
C GLU A 354 -12.21 23.56 -3.21
N GLY A 355 -12.36 23.16 -1.95
CA GLY A 355 -11.34 23.37 -0.92
C GLY A 355 -10.04 22.63 -1.22
N ALA A 356 -10.14 21.42 -1.79
CA ALA A 356 -8.99 20.68 -2.28
C ALA A 356 -8.18 21.47 -3.31
N SER A 357 -8.86 21.96 -4.34
CA SER A 357 -8.25 22.74 -5.40
C SER A 357 -7.53 23.97 -4.84
N ARG A 358 -8.18 24.72 -3.93
CA ARG A 358 -7.58 25.90 -3.29
C ARG A 358 -6.31 25.57 -2.50
N LEU A 359 -6.33 24.51 -1.70
CA LEU A 359 -5.17 24.07 -0.92
C LEU A 359 -4.01 23.60 -1.81
N LEU A 360 -4.30 22.85 -2.87
CA LEU A 360 -3.29 22.35 -3.79
C LEU A 360 -2.69 23.46 -4.66
N ILE A 361 -3.50 24.43 -5.11
CA ILE A 361 -3.01 25.64 -5.78
C ILE A 361 -2.07 26.41 -4.84
N ALA A 362 -2.47 26.61 -3.58
CA ALA A 362 -1.61 27.28 -2.60
C ALA A 362 -0.30 26.52 -2.33
N ALA A 363 -0.31 25.19 -2.41
CA ALA A 363 0.89 24.36 -2.31
C ALA A 363 1.84 24.60 -3.49
N ILE A 364 1.30 24.62 -4.72
CA ILE A 364 2.05 24.88 -5.96
C ILE A 364 2.65 26.30 -5.94
N GLU A 365 1.88 27.28 -5.52
CA GLU A 365 2.30 28.69 -5.50
C GLU A 365 3.32 29.01 -4.40
N SER A 366 3.55 28.09 -3.46
CA SER A 366 4.54 28.25 -2.38
C SER A 366 5.96 28.07 -2.92
N PRO A 367 6.76 29.14 -3.09
CA PRO A 367 8.11 29.04 -3.64
C PRO A 367 8.99 28.21 -2.70
N GLY A 368 9.73 27.24 -3.21
CA GLY A 368 10.62 26.40 -2.39
C GLY A 368 9.92 25.32 -1.56
N SER A 369 8.65 25.03 -1.84
CA SER A 369 7.91 23.89 -1.27
C SER A 369 8.49 22.52 -1.66
N GLY A 370 9.36 22.49 -2.67
CA GLY A 370 9.93 21.26 -3.22
C GLY A 370 9.08 20.62 -4.32
N LEU A 371 7.86 21.09 -4.56
CA LEU A 371 6.97 20.63 -5.64
C LEU A 371 7.56 20.86 -7.04
N ASP A 372 8.38 21.90 -7.20
CA ASP A 372 9.17 22.20 -8.40
C ASP A 372 10.35 21.24 -8.62
N ARG A 373 10.71 20.46 -7.59
CA ARG A 373 11.84 19.50 -7.59
C ARG A 373 11.40 18.05 -7.37
N ASP A 374 10.14 17.84 -7.05
CA ASP A 374 9.53 16.54 -6.76
C ASP A 374 8.40 16.29 -7.78
N ALA A 375 8.78 15.67 -8.90
CA ALA A 375 7.86 15.30 -9.97
C ALA A 375 6.72 14.40 -9.49
N GLU A 376 6.91 13.66 -8.40
CA GLU A 376 5.87 12.80 -7.83
C GLU A 376 4.87 13.60 -6.99
N ALA A 377 5.32 14.64 -6.29
CA ALA A 377 4.43 15.60 -5.62
C ALA A 377 3.61 16.41 -6.63
N ALA A 378 4.21 16.85 -7.74
CA ALA A 378 3.49 17.48 -8.86
C ALA A 378 2.48 16.52 -9.54
N TYR A 379 2.86 15.25 -9.72
CA TYR A 379 1.96 14.19 -10.18
C TYR A 379 0.73 14.02 -9.26
N ARG A 380 0.94 14.05 -7.93
CA ARG A 380 -0.14 13.87 -6.95
C ARG A 380 -1.13 15.03 -6.95
N VAL A 381 -0.69 16.26 -7.19
CA VAL A 381 -1.60 17.40 -7.41
C VAL A 381 -2.39 17.22 -8.71
N GLY A 382 -1.75 16.72 -9.77
CA GLY A 382 -2.40 16.40 -11.03
C GLY A 382 -3.42 15.24 -10.97
N GLN A 383 -3.40 14.37 -9.96
CA GLN A 383 -4.43 13.35 -9.74
C GLN A 383 -5.68 13.87 -9.00
N CYS A 384 -5.58 15.06 -8.40
CA CYS A 384 -6.68 15.71 -7.69
C CYS A 384 -7.42 16.74 -8.55
N PHE A 385 -6.94 17.03 -9.76
CA PHE A 385 -7.68 17.68 -10.84
C PHE A 385 -8.15 16.61 -11.83
#